data_AF-A0A829S4V0-F1
#
_entry.id   AF-A0A829S4V0-F1
#
_cell.length_a   1.000
_cell.length_b   1.000
_cell.length_c   1.000
_cell.angle_alpha   90.00
_cell.angle_beta   90.00
_cell.angle_gamma   90.00
#
_symmetry.space_group_name_H-M   'P 1'
#
loop_
_entity.id
_entity.type
_entity.pdbx_description
1 polymer ?
#
loop_
_entity_poly.entity_id
_entity_poly.type
_entity_poly.pdbx_seq_one_letter_code
_entity_poly.pdbx_strand_id
1 'polypeptide(L)'
;MGSYILKRLLLMIPTLFVILLINFVVVQIAPGGPVEQAIHQAQSDLGIGRALSAETYYQGAQGLSPEMVEQIKAQYGFDRSAPERFFLMLKGYLTLDFGQSFFKDKPVVELLWEKMPVSISLGLVSTFLIYLISIPLGIKKAKQQGSWFDRSTSLVLVVGYAVPSFVFAILLVVFFAGGAYF
;
A
#
# COMPACT_ATOMS: atom_id res chain seq x y z
N MET A 1 23.42 24.61 13.03
CA MET A 1 22.94 23.27 12.61
C MET A 1 21.94 22.66 13.60
N GLY A 2 22.20 22.64 14.91
CA GLY A 2 21.27 22.06 15.91
C GLY A 2 19.85 22.65 15.92
N SER A 3 19.70 23.98 15.90
CA SER A 3 18.39 24.65 15.83
C SER A 3 17.58 24.25 14.57
N TYR A 4 18.27 24.01 13.46
CA TYR A 4 17.63 23.56 12.21
C TYR A 4 17.13 22.11 12.30
N ILE A 5 17.97 21.22 12.84
CA ILE A 5 17.61 19.81 13.05
C ILE A 5 16.43 19.74 14.01
N LEU A 6 16.47 20.47 15.12
CA LEU A 6 15.38 20.52 16.10
C LEU A 6 14.08 21.03 15.48
N LYS A 7 14.14 22.12 14.69
CA LYS A 7 12.98 22.63 13.97
C LYS A 7 12.38 21.59 13.02
N ARG A 8 13.21 20.85 12.28
CA ARG A 8 12.75 19.76 11.40
C ARG A 8 12.14 18.60 12.19
N LEU A 9 12.78 18.15 13.27
CA LEU A 9 12.25 17.09 14.15
C LEU A 9 10.89 17.49 14.72
N LEU A 10 10.76 18.73 15.19
CA LEU A 10 9.51 19.23 15.76
C LEU A 10 8.43 19.36 14.68
N LEU A 11 8.78 19.79 13.46
CA LEU A 11 7.85 19.84 12.32
C LEU A 11 7.41 18.45 11.80
N MET A 12 8.17 17.38 12.07
CA MET A 12 7.73 16.03 11.71
C MET A 12 6.52 15.58 12.51
N ILE A 13 6.41 15.95 13.79
CA ILE A 13 5.28 15.56 14.65
C ILE A 13 3.92 16.00 14.06
N PRO A 14 3.67 17.30 13.76
CA PRO A 14 2.42 17.72 13.16
C PRO A 14 2.23 17.16 11.75
N THR A 15 3.31 16.98 10.98
CA THR A 15 3.22 16.39 9.63
C THR A 15 2.74 14.95 9.69
N LEU A 16 3.34 14.13 10.54
CA LEU A 16 2.95 12.74 10.76
C LEU A 16 1.54 12.65 11.32
N PHE A 17 1.19 13.50 12.29
CA PHE A 17 -0.16 13.55 12.85
C PHE A 17 -1.21 13.82 11.77
N VAL A 18 -0.97 14.80 10.90
CA VAL A 18 -1.88 15.12 9.79
C VAL A 18 -1.99 13.95 8.81
N ILE A 19 -0.87 13.32 8.43
CA ILE A 19 -0.89 12.15 7.53
C ILE A 19 -1.66 10.98 8.15
N LEU A 20 -1.43 10.68 9.43
CA LEU A 20 -2.13 9.63 10.16
C LEU A 20 -3.62 9.92 10.29
N LEU A 21 -3.99 11.17 10.59
CA LEU A 21 -5.39 11.60 10.68
C LEU A 21 -6.10 11.45 9.34
N ILE A 22 -5.47 11.91 8.25
CA ILE A 22 -6.02 11.77 6.90
C ILE A 22 -6.17 10.29 6.55
N ASN A 23 -5.16 9.46 6.79
CA ASN A 23 -5.23 8.02 6.52
C ASN A 23 -6.37 7.36 7.31
N PHE A 24 -6.50 7.68 8.60
CA PHE A 24 -7.55 7.17 9.45
C PHE A 24 -8.95 7.57 8.96
N VAL A 25 -9.14 8.81 8.54
CA VAL A 25 -10.41 9.29 7.97
C VAL A 25 -10.71 8.59 6.64
N VAL A 26 -9.71 8.44 5.77
CA VAL A 26 -9.87 7.74 4.48
C VAL A 26 -10.31 6.30 4.68
N VAL A 27 -9.70 5.57 5.63
CA VAL A 27 -10.08 4.18 5.94
C VAL A 27 -11.50 4.08 6.48
N GLN A 28 -12.00 5.08 7.22
CA GLN A 28 -13.37 5.08 7.73
C GLN A 28 -14.43 5.39 6.68
N ILE A 29 -14.08 6.17 5.66
CA ILE A 29 -15.00 6.55 4.59
C ILE A 29 -14.96 5.52 3.44
N ALA A 30 -13.89 4.72 3.34
CA ALA A 30 -13.74 3.71 2.31
C ALA A 30 -14.89 2.68 2.38
N PRO A 31 -15.64 2.47 1.28
CA PRO A 31 -16.67 1.44 1.23
C PRO A 31 -16.03 0.04 1.33
N GLY A 32 -16.61 -0.84 2.15
CA GLY A 32 -16.05 -2.16 2.43
C GLY A 32 -14.94 -2.14 3.48
N GLY A 33 -15.21 -1.48 4.61
CA GLY A 33 -14.29 -1.41 5.74
C GLY A 33 -13.89 -2.79 6.30
N PRO A 34 -12.92 -2.82 7.24
CA PRO A 34 -12.40 -4.06 7.79
C PRO A 34 -13.47 -4.91 8.48
N VAL A 35 -14.47 -4.26 9.11
CA VAL A 35 -15.59 -4.95 9.76
C VAL A 35 -16.51 -5.60 8.73
N GLU A 36 -16.88 -4.86 7.68
CA GLU A 36 -17.71 -5.39 6.60
C GLU A 36 -17.02 -6.57 5.92
N GLN A 37 -15.71 -6.46 5.65
CA GLN A 37 -14.94 -7.55 5.03
C GLN A 37 -14.84 -8.78 5.95
N ALA A 38 -14.62 -8.59 7.26
CA ALA A 38 -14.61 -9.69 8.21
C ALA A 38 -15.99 -10.36 8.34
N ILE A 39 -17.07 -9.59 8.27
CA ILE A 39 -18.44 -10.11 8.21
C ILE A 39 -18.64 -10.92 6.92
N HIS A 40 -18.20 -10.42 5.77
CA HIS A 40 -18.30 -11.13 4.49
C HIS A 40 -17.47 -12.42 4.50
N GLN A 41 -16.26 -12.39 5.07
CA GLN A 41 -15.40 -13.56 5.20
C GLN A 41 -16.06 -14.60 6.13
N ALA A 42 -16.54 -14.20 7.31
CA ALA A 42 -17.25 -15.07 8.23
C ALA A 42 -18.53 -15.67 7.62
N GLN A 43 -19.30 -14.88 6.84
CA GLN A 43 -20.47 -15.38 6.10
C GLN A 43 -20.08 -16.39 5.01
N SER A 44 -18.94 -16.18 4.35
CA SER A 44 -18.43 -17.10 3.33
C SER A 44 -17.94 -18.42 3.94
N ASP A 45 -17.27 -18.37 5.09
CA ASP A 45 -16.78 -19.54 5.82
C ASP A 45 -17.93 -20.40 6.36
N LEU A 46 -19.02 -19.76 6.79
CA LEU A 46 -20.26 -20.43 7.20
C LEU A 46 -21.13 -20.90 6.02
N GLY A 47 -20.69 -20.70 4.78
CA GLY A 47 -21.41 -21.14 3.57
C GLY A 47 -22.67 -20.33 3.23
N ILE A 48 -22.95 -19.25 3.96
CA ILE A 48 -24.14 -18.40 3.80
C ILE A 48 -24.11 -17.67 2.44
N GLY A 49 -22.92 -17.31 1.94
CA GLY A 49 -22.73 -16.64 0.65
C GLY A 49 -22.98 -17.51 -0.59
N ARG A 50 -22.98 -18.85 -0.47
CA ARG A 50 -23.23 -19.79 -1.59
C ARG A 50 -24.71 -20.11 -1.81
N ALA A 51 -25.59 -19.72 -0.89
CA ALA A 51 -27.03 -19.94 -1.01
C ALA A 51 -27.74 -18.90 -1.92
N LEU A 52 -27.04 -17.83 -2.32
CA LEU A 52 -27.62 -16.72 -3.09
C LEU A 52 -27.63 -16.94 -4.62
N SER A 53 -26.99 -18.01 -5.12
CA SER A 53 -26.92 -18.32 -6.57
C SER A 53 -27.82 -19.48 -7.00
N ALA A 54 -28.57 -20.10 -6.09
CA ALA A 54 -29.59 -21.09 -6.42
C ALA A 54 -30.97 -20.50 -6.11
N GLU A 55 -31.84 -20.39 -7.12
CA GLU A 55 -33.23 -19.94 -7.05
C GLU A 55 -34.11 -20.88 -6.20
N THR A 56 -33.79 -21.07 -4.93
CA THR A 56 -34.60 -21.84 -4.00
C THR A 56 -34.84 -21.01 -2.76
N TYR A 57 -36.12 -20.76 -2.51
CA TYR A 57 -36.71 -20.05 -1.40
C TYR A 57 -36.31 -20.70 -0.05
N TYR A 58 -35.07 -20.49 0.40
CA TYR A 58 -34.58 -20.91 1.71
C TYR A 58 -34.87 -19.80 2.73
N GLN A 59 -35.90 -19.99 3.55
CA GLN A 59 -36.26 -19.14 4.71
C GLN A 59 -35.25 -19.22 5.89
N GLY A 60 -34.04 -19.72 5.65
CA GLY A 60 -33.03 -19.99 6.69
C GLY A 60 -31.75 -19.17 6.59
N ALA A 61 -31.68 -18.16 5.71
CA ALA A 61 -30.57 -17.22 5.70
C ALA A 61 -30.67 -16.23 6.87
N GLN A 62 -30.61 -16.75 8.09
CA GLN A 62 -30.17 -15.94 9.22
C GLN A 62 -28.73 -15.54 8.87
N GLY A 63 -28.48 -14.24 8.73
CA GLY A 63 -27.12 -13.73 8.66
C GLY A 63 -26.34 -14.13 9.91
N LEU A 64 -25.11 -13.63 10.05
CA LEU A 64 -24.36 -13.78 11.30
C LEU A 64 -25.24 -13.42 12.51
N SER A 65 -25.16 -14.20 13.59
CA SER A 65 -25.88 -13.89 14.81
C SER A 65 -25.51 -12.48 15.28
N PRO A 66 -26.45 -11.70 15.86
CA PRO A 66 -26.16 -10.35 16.35
C PRO A 66 -24.95 -10.32 17.28
N GLU A 67 -24.79 -11.34 18.11
CA GLU A 67 -23.65 -11.53 19.02
C GLU A 67 -22.31 -11.68 18.26
N MET A 68 -22.27 -12.42 17.15
CA MET A 68 -21.05 -12.58 16.34
C MET A 68 -20.68 -11.27 15.65
N VAL A 69 -21.68 -10.53 15.15
CA VAL A 69 -21.45 -9.20 14.55
C VAL A 69 -20.90 -8.22 15.58
N GLU A 70 -21.40 -8.25 16.83
CA GLU A 70 -20.88 -7.43 17.92
C GLU A 70 -19.46 -7.83 18.33
N GLN A 71 -19.15 -9.13 18.39
CA GLN A 71 -17.79 -9.61 18.65
C GLN A 71 -16.80 -9.15 17.59
N ILE A 72 -17.17 -9.23 16.31
CA ILE A 72 -16.34 -8.73 15.20
C ILE A 72 -16.14 -7.21 15.32
N LYS A 73 -17.19 -6.44 15.59
CA LYS A 73 -17.09 -4.98 15.81
C LYS A 73 -16.16 -4.65 16.98
N ALA A 74 -16.27 -5.37 18.09
CA ALA A 74 -15.43 -5.18 19.27
C ALA A 74 -13.96 -5.54 18.99
N GLN A 75 -13.70 -6.60 18.22
CA GLN A 75 -12.35 -6.99 17.82
C GLN A 75 -11.65 -5.90 17.01
N TYR A 76 -12.38 -5.19 16.14
CA TYR A 76 -11.86 -4.07 15.37
C TYR A 76 -11.95 -2.71 16.08
N GLY A 77 -12.42 -2.68 17.33
CA GLY A 77 -12.53 -1.46 18.15
C GLY A 77 -13.67 -0.52 17.74
N PHE A 78 -14.59 -0.97 16.87
CA PHE A 78 -15.74 -0.20 16.41
C PHE A 78 -16.86 -0.09 17.45
N ASP A 79 -16.70 -0.74 18.61
CA ASP A 79 -17.46 -0.48 19.84
C ASP A 79 -17.17 0.92 20.42
N ARG A 80 -16.02 1.52 20.08
CA ARG A 80 -15.55 2.81 20.60
C ARG A 80 -15.75 3.96 19.63
N SER A 81 -15.79 5.17 20.18
CA SER A 81 -15.88 6.41 19.39
C SER A 81 -14.67 6.57 18.46
N ALA A 82 -14.85 7.22 17.31
CA ALA A 82 -13.77 7.42 16.34
C ALA A 82 -12.53 8.13 16.93
N PRO A 83 -12.66 9.16 17.80
CA PRO A 83 -11.49 9.76 18.46
C PRO A 83 -10.74 8.76 19.36
N GLU A 84 -11.46 7.95 20.14
CA GLU A 84 -10.82 6.94 21.01
C GLU A 84 -10.01 5.93 20.21
N ARG A 85 -10.56 5.41 19.10
CA ARG A 85 -9.83 4.51 18.19
C ARG A 85 -8.55 5.15 17.66
N PHE A 86 -8.61 6.43 17.29
CA PHE A 86 -7.45 7.15 16.79
C PHE A 86 -6.35 7.28 17.84
N PHE A 87 -6.69 7.62 19.09
CA PHE A 87 -5.72 7.71 20.18
C PHE A 87 -5.14 6.35 20.57
N LEU A 88 -5.94 5.28 20.53
CA LEU A 88 -5.45 3.91 20.76
C LEU A 88 -4.47 3.48 19.68
N MET A 89 -4.78 3.76 18.41
CA MET A 89 -3.88 3.52 17.28
C MET A 89 -2.57 4.29 17.45
N LEU A 90 -2.65 5.58 17.82
CA LEU A 90 -1.47 6.41 18.04
C LEU A 90 -0.60 5.86 19.18
N LYS A 91 -1.22 5.44 20.29
CA LYS A 91 -0.52 4.81 21.42
C LYS A 91 0.17 3.52 20.98
N GLY A 92 -0.51 2.66 20.22
CA GLY A 92 0.07 1.44 19.66
C GLY A 92 1.30 1.72 18.81
N TYR A 93 1.21 2.69 17.89
CA TYR A 93 2.34 3.06 17.03
C TYR A 93 3.53 3.59 17.82
N LEU A 94 3.30 4.35 18.91
CA LEU A 94 4.36 4.80 19.80
C LEU A 94 5.02 3.65 20.58
N THR A 95 4.30 2.56 20.84
CA THR A 95 4.82 1.33 21.45
C THR A 95 5.32 0.30 20.44
N LEU A 96 5.43 0.68 19.16
CA LEU A 96 5.78 -0.20 18.03
C LEU A 96 4.83 -1.38 17.83
N ASP A 97 3.60 -1.26 18.33
CA ASP A 97 2.51 -2.18 18.08
C ASP A 97 1.62 -1.63 16.97
N PHE A 98 1.78 -2.19 15.77
CA PHE A 98 1.01 -1.81 14.58
C PHE A 98 -0.30 -2.59 14.46
N GLY A 99 -0.57 -3.53 15.37
CA GLY A 99 -1.76 -4.37 15.35
C GLY A 99 -1.71 -5.47 14.28
N GLN A 100 -2.90 -6.00 13.99
CA GLN A 100 -3.13 -7.08 13.03
C GLN A 100 -3.49 -6.52 11.65
N SER A 101 -3.08 -7.21 10.59
CA SER A 101 -3.49 -6.85 9.24
C SER A 101 -4.96 -7.15 9.03
N PHE A 102 -5.73 -6.15 8.59
CA PHE A 102 -7.14 -6.31 8.22
C PHE A 102 -7.38 -7.27 7.04
N PHE A 103 -6.35 -7.58 6.25
CA PHE A 103 -6.48 -8.33 5.00
C PHE A 103 -5.70 -9.66 4.98
N LYS A 104 -4.80 -9.87 5.93
CA LYS A 104 -3.84 -10.99 5.92
C LYS A 104 -3.84 -11.81 7.20
N ASP A 105 -4.68 -11.48 8.19
CA ASP A 105 -4.84 -12.23 9.45
C ASP A 105 -3.50 -12.54 10.17
N LYS A 106 -2.53 -11.62 10.09
CA LYS A 106 -1.24 -11.70 10.80
C LYS A 106 -0.73 -10.32 11.23
N PRO A 107 0.20 -10.26 12.21
CA PRO A 107 0.72 -9.00 12.73
C PRO A 107 1.37 -8.16 11.63
N VAL A 108 1.10 -6.86 11.62
CA VAL A 108 1.66 -5.95 10.60
C VAL A 108 3.19 -5.96 10.60
N VAL A 109 3.82 -6.11 11.78
CA VAL A 109 5.28 -6.23 11.91
C VAL A 109 5.83 -7.42 11.12
N GLU A 110 5.14 -8.56 11.17
CA GLU A 110 5.55 -9.76 10.44
C GLU A 110 5.41 -9.55 8.92
N LEU A 111 4.30 -8.96 8.46
CA LEU A 111 4.15 -8.58 7.05
C LEU A 111 5.27 -7.65 6.58
N LEU A 112 5.63 -6.65 7.41
CA LEU A 112 6.71 -5.73 7.06
C LEU A 112 8.01 -6.51 6.86
N TRP A 113 8.33 -7.42 7.79
CA TRP A 113 9.54 -8.24 7.71
C TRP A 113 9.57 -9.16 6.49
N GLU A 114 8.43 -9.72 6.09
CA GLU A 114 8.34 -10.52 4.87
C GLU A 114 8.54 -9.69 3.59
N LYS A 115 8.08 -8.43 3.57
CA LYS A 115 8.15 -7.56 2.38
C LYS A 115 9.43 -6.74 2.29
N MET A 116 10.12 -6.53 3.41
CA MET A 116 11.36 -5.75 3.45
C MET A 116 12.45 -6.30 2.53
N PRO A 117 12.80 -7.61 2.52
CA PRO A 117 13.89 -8.13 1.70
C PRO A 117 13.65 -7.90 0.20
N VAL A 118 12.42 -8.07 -0.26
CA VAL A 118 12.03 -7.80 -1.66
C VAL A 118 12.24 -6.32 -1.99
N SER A 119 11.76 -5.42 -1.13
CA SER A 119 11.90 -3.97 -1.36
C SER A 119 13.37 -3.52 -1.32
N ILE A 120 14.15 -4.03 -0.36
CA ILE A 120 15.57 -3.70 -0.20
C ILE A 120 16.38 -4.24 -1.39
N SER A 121 16.19 -5.50 -1.76
CA SER A 121 16.90 -6.11 -2.89
C SER A 121 16.61 -5.37 -4.18
N LEU A 122 15.33 -5.13 -4.51
CA LEU A 122 14.95 -4.37 -5.70
C LEU A 122 15.48 -2.94 -5.65
N GLY A 123 15.39 -2.26 -4.51
CA GLY A 123 15.85 -0.88 -4.34
C GLY A 123 17.36 -0.74 -4.49
N LEU A 124 18.15 -1.60 -3.84
CA LEU A 124 19.60 -1.57 -3.90
C LEU A 124 20.13 -1.95 -5.28
N VAL A 125 19.61 -3.01 -5.88
CA VAL A 125 20.00 -3.44 -7.24
C VAL A 125 19.62 -2.36 -8.25
N SER A 126 18.41 -1.80 -8.16
CA SER A 126 17.98 -0.71 -9.06
C SER A 126 18.86 0.52 -8.91
N THR A 127 19.14 0.95 -7.67
CA THR A 127 20.01 2.11 -7.40
C THR A 127 21.40 1.90 -7.98
N PHE A 128 21.97 0.70 -7.76
CA PHE A 128 23.27 0.35 -8.30
C PHE A 128 23.30 0.40 -9.83
N LEU A 129 22.33 -0.24 -10.50
CA LEU A 129 22.25 -0.24 -11.97
C LEU A 129 22.01 1.16 -12.53
N ILE A 130 21.13 1.95 -11.89
CA ILE A 130 20.86 3.34 -12.29
C ILE A 130 22.14 4.15 -12.26
N TYR A 131 22.93 4.11 -11.18
CA TYR A 131 24.17 4.88 -11.10
C TYR A 131 25.25 4.33 -12.03
N LEU A 132 25.37 3.01 -12.14
CA LEU A 132 26.31 2.37 -13.03
C LEU A 132 26.10 2.79 -14.50
N ILE A 133 24.85 2.97 -14.93
CA ILE A 133 24.52 3.36 -16.31
C ILE A 133 24.46 4.88 -16.47
N SER A 134 23.76 5.58 -15.56
CA SER A 134 23.44 7.01 -15.72
C SER A 134 24.66 7.89 -15.53
N ILE A 135 25.58 7.55 -14.61
CA ILE A 135 26.78 8.39 -14.37
C ILE A 135 27.71 8.37 -15.59
N PRO A 136 28.13 7.20 -16.14
CA PRO A 136 28.96 7.19 -17.35
C PRO A 136 28.25 7.80 -18.55
N LEU A 137 26.95 7.53 -18.72
CA LEU A 137 26.15 8.12 -19.79
C LEU A 137 26.13 9.66 -19.70
N GLY A 138 25.89 10.19 -18.50
CA GLY A 138 25.88 11.62 -18.22
C GLY A 138 27.24 12.28 -18.47
N ILE A 139 28.33 11.66 -18.01
CA ILE A 139 29.70 12.15 -18.24
C ILE A 139 30.01 12.16 -19.75
N LYS A 140 29.70 11.07 -20.47
CA LYS A 140 29.95 10.98 -21.91
C LYS A 140 29.15 12.02 -22.69
N LYS A 141 27.90 12.23 -22.31
CA LYS A 141 27.02 13.23 -22.92
C LYS A 141 27.53 14.65 -22.69
N ALA A 142 28.00 14.97 -21.48
CA ALA A 142 28.61 16.27 -21.17
C ALA A 142 29.90 16.53 -21.97
N LYS A 143 30.75 15.50 -22.16
CA LYS A 143 31.98 15.64 -22.96
C LYS A 143 31.72 15.77 -24.46
N GLN A 144 30.63 15.19 -24.97
CA GLN A 144 30.29 15.14 -26.40
C GLN A 144 29.04 15.97 -26.71
N GLN A 145 28.90 17.11 -26.04
CA GLN A 145 27.74 17.98 -26.18
C GLN A 145 27.55 18.42 -27.64
N GLY A 146 26.32 18.36 -28.14
CA GLY A 146 25.98 18.71 -29.53
C GLY A 146 26.39 17.65 -30.56
N SER A 147 26.90 16.49 -30.14
CA SER A 147 27.13 15.33 -31.03
C SER A 147 25.83 14.61 -31.39
N TRP A 148 25.90 13.68 -32.35
CA TRP A 148 24.77 12.82 -32.68
C TRP A 148 24.38 11.90 -31.50
N PHE A 149 25.37 11.45 -30.71
CA PHE A 149 25.14 10.67 -29.50
C PHE A 149 24.34 11.45 -28.44
N ASP A 150 24.67 12.72 -28.24
CA ASP A 150 23.94 13.59 -27.31
C ASP A 150 22.47 13.78 -27.76
N ARG A 151 22.23 14.04 -29.05
CA ARG A 151 20.87 14.21 -29.58
C ARG A 151 20.04 12.93 -29.50
N SER A 152 20.59 11.78 -29.89
CA SER A 152 19.84 10.51 -29.91
C SER A 152 19.52 10.03 -28.49
N THR A 153 20.49 10.09 -27.56
CA THR A 153 20.24 9.73 -26.16
C THR A 153 19.28 10.70 -25.48
N SER A 154 19.33 12.00 -25.80
CA SER A 154 18.34 12.98 -25.34
C SER A 154 16.93 12.64 -25.80
N LEU A 155 16.76 12.28 -27.07
CA LEU A 155 15.46 11.91 -27.63
C LEU A 155 14.89 10.69 -26.90
N VAL A 156 15.70 9.64 -26.69
CA VAL A 156 15.30 8.43 -25.96
C VAL A 156 14.88 8.78 -24.52
N LEU A 157 15.65 9.61 -23.81
CA LEU A 157 15.31 10.03 -22.45
C LEU A 157 13.99 10.82 -22.41
N VAL A 158 13.78 11.76 -23.33
CA VAL A 158 12.54 12.55 -23.39
C VAL A 158 11.33 11.65 -23.64
N VAL A 159 11.42 10.72 -24.59
CA VAL A 159 10.35 9.75 -24.86
C VAL A 159 10.11 8.87 -23.63
N GLY A 160 11.17 8.36 -22.99
CA GLY A 160 11.08 7.56 -21.78
C GLY A 160 10.42 8.30 -20.61
N TYR A 161 10.72 9.59 -20.43
CA TYR A 161 10.10 10.41 -19.39
C TYR A 161 8.65 10.78 -19.67
N ALA A 162 8.23 10.81 -20.94
CA ALA A 162 6.85 11.08 -21.32
C ALA A 162 5.91 9.91 -20.98
N VAL A 163 6.42 8.68 -20.89
CA VAL A 163 5.62 7.50 -20.56
C VAL A 163 5.46 7.38 -19.04
N PRO A 164 4.23 7.31 -18.51
CA PRO A 164 4.00 7.04 -17.09
C PRO A 164 4.63 5.69 -16.69
N SER A 165 5.27 5.65 -15.52
CA SER A 165 6.00 4.46 -15.06
C SER A 165 5.14 3.20 -15.00
N PHE A 166 3.87 3.31 -14.60
CA PHE A 166 2.95 2.17 -14.57
C PHE A 166 2.60 1.64 -15.97
N VAL A 167 2.45 2.52 -16.97
CA VAL A 167 2.21 2.14 -18.36
C VAL A 167 3.45 1.44 -18.91
N PHE A 168 4.63 2.00 -18.65
CA PHE A 168 5.88 1.40 -19.06
C PHE A 168 6.05 0.01 -18.45
N ALA A 169 5.76 -0.16 -17.15
CA ALA A 169 5.79 -1.45 -16.49
C ALA A 169 4.85 -2.49 -17.15
N ILE A 170 3.62 -2.09 -17.48
CA ILE A 170 2.67 -2.96 -18.19
C ILE A 170 3.21 -3.34 -19.58
N LEU A 171 3.76 -2.39 -20.33
CA LEU A 171 4.37 -2.67 -21.64
C LEU A 171 5.52 -3.68 -21.54
N LEU A 172 6.38 -3.54 -20.53
CA LEU A 172 7.46 -4.49 -20.27
C LEU A 172 6.92 -5.88 -19.91
N VAL A 173 5.88 -5.97 -19.08
CA VAL A 173 5.24 -7.24 -18.74
C VAL A 173 4.66 -7.89 -20.00
N VAL A 174 3.90 -7.16 -20.82
CA VAL A 174 3.34 -7.70 -22.07
C VAL A 174 4.43 -8.18 -23.04
N PHE A 175 5.51 -7.40 -23.15
CA PHE A 175 6.63 -7.71 -24.05
C PHE A 175 7.47 -8.92 -23.59
N PHE A 176 7.81 -9.00 -22.29
CA PHE A 176 8.69 -10.04 -21.76
C PHE A 176 7.95 -11.29 -21.25
N ALA A 177 6.72 -11.15 -20.77
CA ALA A 177 5.93 -12.26 -20.21
C ALA A 177 4.95 -12.88 -21.22
N GLY A 178 4.79 -12.30 -22.41
CA GLY A 178 4.10 -12.91 -23.55
C GLY A 178 2.56 -12.92 -23.45
N GLY A 179 1.91 -11.95 -24.10
CA GLY A 179 0.60 -12.06 -24.78
C GLY A 179 -0.68 -12.48 -24.03
N ALA A 180 -0.64 -13.04 -22.83
CA ALA A 180 -1.80 -13.68 -22.18
C ALA A 180 -2.36 -12.87 -20.99
N TYR A 181 -2.52 -11.55 -21.17
CA TYR A 181 -3.20 -10.70 -20.19
C TYR A 181 -4.32 -9.92 -20.90
N PHE A 182 -5.47 -10.58 -21.02
CA PHE A 182 -6.78 -9.98 -21.29
C PHE A 182 -7.72 -10.34 -20.15
#